data_AF-A0A1Q8A8U5-F1
#
_entry.id   AF-A0A1Q8A8U5-F1
#
_cell.length_a   1.000
_cell.length_b   1.000
_cell.length_c   1.000
_cell.angle_alpha   90.00
_cell.angle_beta   90.00
_cell.angle_gamma   90.00
#
_symmetry.space_group_name_H-M   'P 1'
#
loop_
_entity.id
_entity.type
_entity.pdbx_description
1 polymer ?
#
loop_
_entity_poly.entity_id
_entity_poly.type
_entity_poly.pdbx_seq_one_letter_code
_entity_poly.pdbx_strand_id
1 'polypeptide(L)'
;MLLVVAHPTIGAALANLLGMEARYEVVRVQSLDQAEAALKHWRPDAALVDGLLLKAGPAPRIEAPSYVLSGSAADGQGLVRRLPDARGWLRKDATAEELRAAIDAVLKTPARDPRRRTLATASAVALSILAIVAAFTWAWAVR
;
A
#
# COMPACT_ATOMS: atom_id res chain seq x y z
N MET A 1 -1.38 2.77 -12.35
CA MET A 1 -0.90 2.27 -11.04
C MET A 1 0.37 1.46 -11.20
N LEU A 2 1.43 1.84 -10.48
CA LEU A 2 2.72 1.17 -10.47
C LEU A 2 2.78 0.13 -9.33
N LEU A 3 3.14 -1.11 -9.65
CA LEU A 3 3.31 -2.20 -8.70
C LEU A 3 4.77 -2.65 -8.66
N VAL A 4 5.46 -2.36 -7.57
CA VAL A 4 6.88 -2.68 -7.36
C VAL A 4 6.99 -3.81 -6.35
N VAL A 5 7.05 -5.06 -6.81
CA VAL A 5 7.00 -6.25 -5.94
C VAL A 5 8.07 -7.26 -6.34
N ALA A 6 8.92 -7.64 -5.39
CA ALA A 6 10.05 -8.55 -5.64
C ALA A 6 9.61 -9.94 -6.10
N HIS A 7 8.50 -10.46 -5.56
CA HIS A 7 8.02 -11.80 -5.85
C HIS A 7 7.10 -11.81 -7.08
N PRO A 8 7.45 -12.54 -8.16
CA PRO A 8 6.69 -12.51 -9.41
C PRO A 8 5.25 -13.02 -9.25
N THR A 9 5.04 -14.04 -8.43
CA THR A 9 3.70 -14.62 -8.17
C THR A 9 2.80 -13.66 -7.40
N ILE A 10 3.31 -13.01 -6.36
CA ILE A 10 2.55 -12.03 -5.57
C ILE A 10 2.19 -10.83 -6.44
N GLY A 11 3.17 -10.35 -7.22
CA GLY A 11 2.93 -9.25 -8.14
C GLY A 11 1.88 -9.60 -9.21
N ALA A 12 1.88 -10.82 -9.74
CA ALA A 12 0.86 -11.26 -10.71
C ALA A 12 -0.53 -11.38 -10.08
N ALA A 13 -0.64 -11.91 -8.86
CA ALA A 13 -1.90 -12.01 -8.13
C ALA A 13 -2.51 -10.63 -7.85
N LEU A 14 -1.68 -9.68 -7.39
CA LEU A 14 -2.10 -8.29 -7.17
C LEU A 14 -2.49 -7.59 -8.48
N ALA A 15 -1.70 -7.77 -9.54
CA ALA A 15 -2.02 -7.21 -10.84
C ALA A 15 -3.34 -7.77 -11.41
N ASN A 16 -3.61 -9.06 -11.24
CA ASN A 16 -4.87 -9.67 -11.65
C ASN A 16 -6.05 -9.12 -10.85
N LEU A 17 -5.92 -9.03 -9.51
CA LEU A 17 -6.97 -8.47 -8.65
C LEU A 17 -7.31 -7.03 -9.09
N LEU A 18 -6.30 -6.22 -9.37
CA LEU A 18 -6.47 -4.83 -9.80
C LEU A 18 -6.94 -4.70 -11.25
N GLY A 19 -6.45 -5.55 -12.15
CA GLY A 19 -6.85 -5.59 -13.55
C GLY A 19 -8.30 -6.04 -13.73
N MET A 20 -8.79 -6.93 -12.88
CA MET A 20 -10.20 -7.36 -12.86
C MET A 20 -11.16 -6.23 -12.54
N GLU A 21 -10.73 -5.22 -11.77
CA GLU A 21 -11.55 -4.03 -11.51
C GLU A 21 -11.71 -3.11 -12.74
N ALA A 22 -11.03 -3.40 -13.87
CA ALA A 22 -11.06 -2.66 -15.16
C ALA A 22 -10.82 -1.14 -15.06
N ARG A 23 -10.35 -0.69 -13.89
CA ARG A 23 -10.21 0.72 -13.51
C ARG A 23 -8.76 1.20 -13.44
N TYR A 24 -7.81 0.28 -13.52
CA TYR A 24 -6.40 0.58 -13.34
C TYR A 24 -5.57 0.02 -14.49
N GLU A 25 -4.81 0.90 -15.14
CA GLU A 25 -3.65 0.47 -15.92
C GLU A 25 -2.55 0.06 -14.94
N VAL A 26 -2.17 -1.23 -14.91
CA VAL A 26 -1.19 -1.75 -13.94
C VAL A 26 0.14 -2.03 -14.64
N VAL A 27 1.19 -1.32 -14.23
CA VAL A 27 2.57 -1.60 -14.64
C VAL A 27 3.28 -2.29 -13.50
N ARG A 28 3.78 -3.50 -13.75
CA ARG A 28 4.42 -4.34 -12.73
C ARG A 28 5.92 -4.45 -12.97
N VAL A 29 6.69 -4.19 -11.93
CA VAL A 29 8.15 -4.25 -11.93
C VAL A 29 8.65 -5.01 -10.70
N GLN A 30 9.81 -5.65 -10.84
CA GLN A 30 10.36 -6.54 -9.80
C GLN A 30 11.54 -5.92 -9.03
N SER A 31 12.04 -4.77 -9.46
CA SER A 31 13.11 -4.03 -8.81
C SER A 31 12.85 -2.53 -8.79
N LEU A 32 13.57 -1.81 -7.93
CA LEU A 32 13.51 -0.35 -7.86
C LEU A 32 14.10 0.28 -9.13
N ASP A 33 15.14 -0.31 -9.72
CA ASP A 33 15.74 0.18 -10.98
C ASP A 33 14.75 0.11 -12.15
N GLN A 34 13.97 -0.96 -12.23
CA GLN A 34 12.89 -1.09 -13.22
C GLN A 34 11.78 -0.07 -12.96
N ALA A 35 11.47 0.21 -11.68
CA ALA A 35 10.53 1.26 -11.33
C ALA A 35 11.02 2.63 -11.81
N GLU A 36 12.29 2.96 -11.59
CA GLU A 36 12.89 4.21 -12.08
C GLU A 36 12.89 4.30 -13.61
N ALA A 37 13.22 3.21 -14.30
CA ALA A 37 13.17 3.15 -15.76
C ALA A 37 11.74 3.41 -16.29
N ALA A 38 10.73 2.81 -15.67
CA ALA A 38 9.34 3.04 -16.01
C ALA A 38 8.92 4.50 -15.77
N LEU A 39 9.33 5.07 -14.64
CA LEU A 39 9.01 6.45 -14.24
C LEU A 39 9.60 7.53 -15.18
N LYS A 40 10.63 7.20 -15.96
CA LYS A 40 11.20 8.10 -16.97
C LYS A 40 10.25 8.35 -18.15
N HIS A 41 9.38 7.40 -18.45
CA HIS A 41 8.54 7.43 -19.66
C HIS A 41 7.04 7.42 -19.35
N TRP A 42 6.68 7.20 -18.09
CA TRP A 42 5.30 7.07 -17.66
C TRP A 42 5.13 7.55 -16.22
N ARG A 43 4.02 8.23 -15.93
CA ARG A 43 3.70 8.74 -14.59
C ARG A 43 2.50 7.99 -14.03
N PRO A 44 2.67 7.16 -12.98
CA PRO A 44 1.55 6.45 -12.37
C PRO A 44 0.70 7.39 -11.51
N ASP A 45 -0.61 7.17 -11.47
CA ASP A 45 -1.51 7.90 -10.56
C ASP A 45 -1.38 7.45 -9.08
N ALA A 46 -0.87 6.23 -8.89
CA ALA A 46 -0.72 5.57 -7.60
C ALA A 46 0.38 4.52 -7.66
N ALA A 47 1.06 4.27 -6.54
CA ALA A 47 2.08 3.22 -6.46
C ALA A 47 1.91 2.31 -5.23
N LEU A 48 2.21 1.03 -5.41
CA LEU A 48 2.30 0.05 -4.34
C LEU A 48 3.70 -0.58 -4.36
N VAL A 49 4.45 -0.41 -3.26
CA VAL A 49 5.88 -0.74 -3.21
C VAL A 49 6.16 -1.76 -2.12
N ASP A 50 6.84 -2.86 -2.46
CA ASP A 50 7.28 -3.85 -1.50
C ASP A 50 8.38 -3.28 -0.58
N GLY A 51 8.09 -3.27 0.71
CA GLY A 51 9.00 -2.80 1.74
C GLY A 51 10.31 -3.60 1.81
N LEU A 52 10.33 -4.85 1.33
CA LEU A 52 11.57 -5.63 1.22
C LEU A 52 12.55 -4.98 0.23
N LEU A 53 12.03 -4.48 -0.90
CA LEU A 53 12.86 -3.80 -1.90
C LEU A 53 13.37 -2.47 -1.36
N LEU A 54 12.51 -1.72 -0.67
CA LEU A 54 12.94 -0.49 0.00
C LEU A 54 14.07 -0.76 0.99
N LYS A 55 14.00 -1.82 1.81
CA LYS A 55 15.09 -2.19 2.74
C LYS A 55 16.42 -2.47 2.03
N ALA A 56 16.39 -3.02 0.83
CA ALA A 56 17.57 -3.52 0.13
C ALA A 56 18.39 -2.45 -0.61
N GLY A 57 17.85 -1.25 -0.82
CA GLY A 57 18.52 -0.24 -1.65
C GLY A 57 17.95 1.17 -1.51
N PRO A 58 18.46 2.15 -2.29
CA PRO A 58 17.93 3.50 -2.31
C PRO A 58 16.47 3.51 -2.77
N ALA A 59 15.65 4.36 -2.15
CA ALA A 59 14.23 4.44 -2.49
C ALA A 59 14.04 5.27 -3.77
N PRO A 60 13.29 4.77 -4.77
CA PRO A 60 13.06 5.52 -6.00
C PRO A 60 12.19 6.74 -5.71
N ARG A 61 12.41 7.81 -6.46
CA ARG A 61 11.59 9.02 -6.34
C ARG A 61 10.27 8.83 -7.09
N ILE A 62 9.27 8.34 -6.38
CA ILE A 62 7.91 8.18 -6.90
C ILE A 62 7.13 9.45 -6.56
N GLU A 63 6.88 10.31 -7.56
CA GLU A 63 6.07 11.54 -7.44
C GLU A 63 4.56 11.24 -7.52
N ALA A 64 4.14 10.15 -6.90
CA ALA A 64 2.76 9.67 -6.89
C ALA A 64 2.39 9.16 -5.50
N PRO A 65 1.12 9.34 -5.07
CA PRO A 65 0.60 8.74 -3.85
C PRO A 65 0.94 7.25 -3.76
N SER A 66 1.66 6.85 -2.70
CA SER A 66 2.19 5.49 -2.59
C SER A 66 1.83 4.78 -1.28
N TYR A 67 1.74 3.46 -1.32
CA TYR A 67 1.65 2.61 -0.13
C TYR A 67 2.80 1.60 -0.09
N VAL A 68 3.27 1.31 1.11
CA VAL A 68 4.33 0.32 1.33
C VAL A 68 3.73 -1.01 1.80
N LEU A 69 3.99 -2.10 1.09
CA LEU A 69 3.66 -3.45 1.55
C LEU A 69 4.73 -3.95 2.53
N SER A 70 4.33 -4.21 3.77
CA SER A 70 5.24 -4.67 4.82
C SER A 70 4.72 -5.94 5.49
N GLY A 71 5.64 -6.81 5.92
CA GLY A 71 5.30 -7.98 6.73
C GLY A 71 5.01 -7.63 8.19
N SER A 72 5.46 -6.46 8.67
CA SER A 72 5.28 -6.03 10.06
C SER A 72 4.95 -4.55 10.17
N ALA A 73 4.25 -4.17 11.24
CA ALA A 73 3.89 -2.78 11.52
C ALA A 73 5.11 -1.90 11.82
N ALA A 74 6.08 -2.44 12.57
CA ALA A 74 7.31 -1.74 12.90
C ALA A 74 8.10 -1.36 11.63
N ASP A 75 8.25 -2.32 10.71
CA ASP A 75 8.91 -2.08 9.43
C ASP A 75 8.10 -1.13 8.54
N GLY A 76 6.77 -1.30 8.50
CA GLY A 76 5.90 -0.48 7.66
C GLY A 76 5.98 0.99 8.01
N GLN A 77 5.93 1.32 9.31
CA GLN A 77 6.05 2.70 9.78
C GLN A 77 7.41 3.34 9.47
N GLY A 78 8.49 2.56 9.59
CA GLY A 78 9.83 3.03 9.26
C GLY A 78 10.02 3.28 7.76
N LEU A 79 9.49 2.38 6.93
CA LEU A 79 9.69 2.42 5.48
C LEU A 79 8.82 3.46 4.77
N VAL A 80 7.65 3.80 5.32
CA VAL A 80 6.81 4.91 4.80
C VAL A 80 7.59 6.22 4.73
N ARG A 81 8.46 6.49 5.70
CA ARG A 81 9.26 7.74 5.73
C ARG A 81 10.29 7.86 4.61
N ARG A 82 10.56 6.76 3.89
CA ARG A 82 11.54 6.71 2.81
C ARG A 82 10.96 7.11 1.46
N LEU A 83 9.64 7.15 1.36
CA LEU A 83 8.93 7.57 0.16
C LEU A 83 8.28 8.92 0.43
N PRO A 84 8.61 9.98 -0.35
CA PRO A 84 8.15 11.33 -0.07
C PRO A 84 6.62 11.48 -0.10
N ASP A 85 5.94 10.74 -0.99
CA ASP A 85 4.49 10.75 -1.14
C ASP A 85 3.80 9.49 -0.60
N ALA A 86 4.44 8.76 0.32
CA ALA A 86 3.79 7.61 0.95
C ALA A 86 2.64 8.04 1.87
N ARG A 87 1.47 7.48 1.61
CA ARG A 87 0.23 7.69 2.34
C ARG A 87 0.08 6.73 3.52
N GLY A 88 0.78 5.60 3.48
CA GLY A 88 0.76 4.62 4.55
C GLY A 88 1.44 3.31 4.17
N TRP A 89 1.22 2.30 5.00
CA TRP A 89 1.68 0.94 4.75
C TRP A 89 0.52 -0.03 4.87
N LEU A 90 0.62 -1.15 4.15
CA LEU A 90 -0.28 -2.27 4.22
C LEU A 90 0.46 -3.52 4.68
N ARG A 91 -0.21 -4.37 5.43
CA ARG A 91 0.31 -5.70 5.77
C ARG A 91 0.22 -6.61 4.53
N LYS A 92 1.19 -7.52 4.34
CA LYS A 92 1.22 -8.41 3.16
C LYS A 92 0.09 -9.45 3.14
N ASP A 93 -0.48 -9.75 4.30
CA ASP A 93 -1.66 -10.61 4.53
C ASP A 93 -2.94 -9.79 4.71
N ALA A 94 -2.94 -8.51 4.29
CA ALA A 94 -4.17 -7.72 4.26
C ALA A 94 -5.22 -8.39 3.36
N THR A 95 -6.47 -8.32 3.80
CA THR A 95 -7.61 -8.82 3.04
C THR A 95 -7.81 -8.02 1.75
N ALA A 96 -8.52 -8.61 0.78
CA ALA A 96 -8.84 -7.93 -0.48
C ALA A 96 -9.61 -6.61 -0.26
N GLU A 97 -10.50 -6.57 0.74
CA GLU A 97 -11.28 -5.37 1.07
C GLU A 97 -10.40 -4.25 1.66
N GLU A 98 -9.43 -4.59 2.51
CA GLU A 98 -8.46 -3.64 3.05
C GLU A 98 -7.54 -3.08 1.97
N LEU A 99 -7.09 -3.94 1.05
CA LEU A 99 -6.32 -3.53 -0.13
C LEU A 99 -7.14 -2.56 -1.00
N ARG A 100 -8.40 -2.88 -1.27
CA ARG A 100 -9.30 -2.05 -2.07
C ARG A 100 -9.55 -0.69 -1.41
N ALA A 101 -9.82 -0.67 -0.10
CA ALA A 101 -10.02 0.55 0.66
C ALA A 101 -8.77 1.44 0.67
N ALA A 102 -7.58 0.85 0.77
CA ALA A 102 -6.33 1.58 0.71
C ALA A 102 -6.08 2.18 -0.67
N ILE A 103 -6.33 1.43 -1.75
CA ILE A 103 -6.18 1.91 -3.12
C ILE A 103 -7.18 3.02 -3.43
N ASP A 104 -8.43 2.85 -3.01
CA ASP A 104 -9.45 3.90 -3.08
C ASP A 104 -9.00 5.17 -2.35
N ALA A 105 -8.37 5.04 -1.17
CA ALA A 105 -7.88 6.19 -0.40
C ALA A 105 -6.70 6.90 -1.09
N VAL A 106 -5.81 6.15 -1.74
CA VAL A 106 -4.70 6.69 -2.53
C VAL A 106 -5.21 7.52 -3.69
N LEU A 107 -6.23 7.02 -4.39
CA LEU A 107 -6.76 7.63 -5.61
C LEU A 107 -7.74 8.77 -5.34
N LYS A 108 -8.53 8.69 -4.27
CA LYS A 108 -9.51 9.74 -3.89
C LYS A 108 -8.87 10.96 -3.22
N THR A 109 -7.62 10.85 -2.78
CA THR A 109 -6.93 11.97 -2.14
C THR A 109 -6.18 12.77 -3.20
N PRO A 110 -6.63 13.99 -3.58
CA PRO A 110 -5.83 14.84 -4.44
C PRO A 110 -4.46 15.02 -3.80
N ALA A 111 -3.38 14.88 -4.57
CA ALA A 111 -2.00 14.98 -4.12
C ALA A 111 -1.84 16.20 -3.19
N ARG A 112 -1.82 15.95 -1.86
CA ARG A 112 -2.08 17.03 -0.90
C ARG A 112 -0.79 17.64 -0.40
N ASP A 113 -0.65 18.91 -0.75
CA ASP A 113 -0.04 20.04 -0.04
C ASP A 113 0.48 19.70 1.37
N PRO A 114 1.78 19.93 1.66
CA PRO A 114 2.50 19.50 2.86
C PRO A 114 1.98 20.04 4.21
N ARG A 115 0.87 20.78 4.27
CA ARG A 115 0.37 21.44 5.49
C ARG A 115 -0.67 20.68 6.33
N ARG A 116 -1.26 19.57 5.88
CA ARG A 116 -2.24 18.82 6.70
C ARG A 116 -1.61 17.70 7.53
N ARG A 117 -0.82 18.15 8.51
CA ARG A 117 -0.31 17.40 9.65
C ARG A 117 -1.49 16.95 10.55
N THR A 118 -1.38 15.74 11.12
CA THR A 118 -1.89 15.38 12.48
C THR A 118 -3.36 14.98 12.74
N LEU A 119 -4.16 14.41 11.81
CA LEU A 119 -5.54 14.00 12.18
C LEU A 119 -6.10 12.67 11.63
N ALA A 120 -5.38 11.87 10.84
CA ALA A 120 -5.96 10.65 10.23
C ALA A 120 -5.51 9.32 10.84
N THR A 121 -4.58 9.32 11.81
CA THR A 121 -3.91 8.08 12.27
C THR A 121 -4.60 7.36 13.44
N ALA A 122 -5.68 7.90 14.01
CA ALA A 122 -6.34 7.31 15.17
C ALA A 122 -7.67 6.59 14.85
N SER A 123 -8.30 6.87 13.70
CA SER A 123 -9.68 6.41 13.46
C SER A 123 -9.79 4.99 12.89
N ALA A 124 -8.79 4.50 12.14
CA ALA A 124 -8.86 3.17 11.54
C ALA A 124 -8.46 2.04 12.51
N VAL A 125 -7.48 2.29 13.40
CA VAL A 125 -6.95 1.25 14.30
C VAL A 125 -7.94 0.93 15.44
N ALA A 126 -8.69 1.92 15.93
CA ALA A 126 -9.68 1.71 16.99
C ALA A 126 -10.89 0.87 16.52
N LEU A 127 -11.34 1.05 15.27
CA LEU A 127 -12.44 0.29 14.69
C LEU A 127 -12.06 -1.18 14.41
N SER A 128 -10.83 -1.42 13.97
CA SER A 128 -10.33 -2.78 13.74
C SER A 128 -10.19 -3.58 15.04
N ILE A 129 -9.72 -2.96 16.13
CA ILE A 129 -9.62 -3.63 17.43
C ILE A 129 -11.02 -3.93 18.01
N LEU A 130 -11.98 -3.00 17.86
CA LEU A 130 -13.35 -3.19 18.35
C LEU A 130 -14.06 -4.33 17.61
N ALA A 131 -13.85 -4.46 16.30
CA ALA A 131 -14.42 -5.53 15.50
C ALA A 131 -13.83 -6.91 15.85
N ILE A 132 -12.53 -6.98 16.14
CA ILE A 132 -11.86 -8.21 16.56
C ILE A 132 -12.34 -8.65 17.95
N VAL A 133 -12.47 -7.73 18.89
CA VAL A 133 -13.00 -8.04 20.25
C VAL A 133 -14.44 -8.53 20.17
N ALA A 134 -15.29 -7.88 19.36
CA ALA A 134 -16.68 -8.30 19.18
C ALA A 134 -16.81 -9.69 18.51
N ALA A 135 -15.97 -9.99 17.52
CA ALA A 135 -15.96 -11.31 16.87
C ALA A 135 -15.47 -12.41 17.83
N PHE A 136 -14.49 -12.09 18.67
CA PHE A 136 -13.94 -13.05 19.63
C PHE A 136 -14.88 -13.33 20.81
N THR A 137 -15.58 -12.31 21.33
CA THR A 137 -16.60 -12.50 22.38
C THR A 137 -17.81 -13.27 21.87
N TRP A 138 -18.23 -13.04 20.62
CA TRP A 138 -19.33 -13.77 20.00
C TRP A 138 -18.96 -15.24 19.74
N ALA A 139 -17.73 -15.51 19.31
CA ALA A 139 -17.24 -16.88 19.12
C ALA A 139 -17.10 -17.69 20.42
N TRP A 140 -16.92 -17.02 21.56
CA TRP A 140 -16.89 -17.66 22.89
C TRP A 140 -18.29 -17.83 23.52
N ALA A 141 -19.24 -16.93 23.23
CA ALA A 141 -20.60 -17.01 23.76
C ALA A 141 -21.46 -18.09 23.08
N VAL A 142 -21.07 -18.54 21.89
CA VAL A 142 -21.81 -19.53 21.07
C VAL A 142 -21.21 -20.94 21.18
N ARG A 143 -20.22 -21.14 22.06
CA ARG A 143 -19.54 -22.42 22.28
C ARG A 143 -19.81 -22.95 23.68
#